data_AF-A0A172RXP3-F1
#
_entry.id   AF-A0A172RXP3-F1
#
_cell.length_a   1.000
_cell.length_b   1.000
_cell.length_c   1.000
_cell.angle_alpha   90.00
_cell.angle_beta   90.00
_cell.angle_gamma   90.00
#
_symmetry.space_group_name_H-M   'P 1'
#
loop_
_entity.id
_entity.type
_entity.pdbx_description
1 polymer ?
#
loop_
_entity_poly.entity_id
_entity_poly.type
_entity_poly.pdbx_seq_one_letter_code
_entity_poly.pdbx_strand_id
1 'polypeptide(L)'
;MRACEGQMALDLFPAADRDWRAGQWEWLSGRPHCVPDSLRPAFDRIWDARPQRDAFEASKCLRHLGGTFQLDGWGADDAEALGLFDPEVPYHVCWDRCWAAARGLAKGDAMRVSRWDYSTDKPIYEGKREGGRHE
;
A
#
# COMPACT_ATOMS: atom_id res chain seq x y z
N MET A 1 39.68 -13.03 -9.56
CA MET A 1 39.59 -12.34 -8.26
C MET A 1 39.29 -13.42 -7.22
N ARG A 2 40.22 -13.68 -6.29
CA ARG A 2 40.05 -14.73 -5.26
C ARG A 2 39.34 -14.06 -4.08
N ALA A 3 38.23 -14.61 -3.60
CA ALA A 3 37.56 -14.10 -2.40
C ALA A 3 38.53 -14.16 -1.21
N CYS A 4 38.65 -13.06 -0.46
CA CYS A 4 39.45 -13.04 0.76
C CYS A 4 38.72 -13.81 1.87
N GLU A 5 39.46 -14.49 2.76
CA GLU A 5 38.89 -15.08 3.97
C GLU A 5 38.16 -14.01 4.79
N GLY A 6 36.87 -14.24 5.05
CA GLY A 6 35.99 -13.30 5.76
C GLY A 6 35.01 -12.51 4.88
N GLN A 7 35.14 -12.57 3.55
CA GLN A 7 34.22 -11.88 2.64
C GLN A 7 32.94 -12.73 2.47
N MET A 8 31.79 -12.24 2.95
CA MET A 8 30.51 -12.90 2.75
C MET A 8 30.08 -12.77 1.29
N ALA A 9 29.32 -13.75 0.77
CA ALA A 9 28.83 -13.73 -0.61
C ALA A 9 28.04 -12.46 -0.98
N LEU A 10 27.46 -11.77 0.02
CA LEU A 10 26.75 -10.50 -0.15
C LEU A 10 27.69 -9.30 -0.33
N ASP A 11 28.94 -9.36 0.15
CA ASP A 11 29.93 -8.28 0.00
C ASP A 11 30.47 -8.18 -1.44
N LEU A 12 30.21 -9.19 -2.27
CA LEU A 12 30.58 -9.23 -3.68
C LEU A 12 29.54 -8.53 -4.59
N PHE A 13 28.36 -8.23 -4.05
CA PHE A 13 27.31 -7.50 -4.73
C PHE A 13 26.99 -6.28 -3.89
N PRO A 14 27.74 -5.16 -4.04
CA PRO A 14 27.33 -3.92 -3.41
C PRO A 14 25.88 -3.67 -3.76
N ALA A 15 25.04 -3.40 -2.74
CA ALA A 15 23.67 -3.01 -2.98
C ALA A 15 23.73 -1.82 -3.94
N ALA A 16 23.23 -2.01 -5.16
CA ALA A 16 23.15 -0.91 -6.11
C ALA A 16 22.45 0.26 -5.40
N ASP A 17 22.94 1.48 -5.60
CA ASP A 17 22.23 2.70 -5.22
C ASP A 17 20.91 2.73 -6.00
N ARG A 18 19.92 2.00 -5.47
CA ARG A 18 18.64 1.80 -6.11
C ARG A 18 17.78 2.98 -5.71
N ASP A 19 17.41 3.78 -6.69
CA ASP A 19 16.36 4.78 -6.51
C ASP A 19 15.01 4.06 -6.44
N TRP A 20 14.62 3.69 -5.21
CA TRP A 20 13.36 3.01 -4.94
C TRP A 20 12.14 3.86 -5.28
N ARG A 21 12.24 5.20 -5.14
CA ARG A 21 11.14 6.12 -5.46
C ARG A 21 10.92 6.15 -6.96
N ALA A 22 11.97 6.38 -7.74
CA ALA A 22 11.88 6.39 -9.19
C ALA A 22 11.41 5.04 -9.73
N GLY A 23 12.02 3.93 -9.28
CA GLY A 23 11.64 2.59 -9.73
C GLY A 23 10.20 2.21 -9.36
N GLN A 24 9.71 2.66 -8.21
CA GLN A 24 8.32 2.43 -7.82
C GLN A 24 7.34 3.28 -8.64
N TRP A 25 7.71 4.52 -8.99
CA TRP A 25 6.90 5.34 -9.89
C TRP A 25 6.84 4.73 -11.30
N GLU A 26 7.96 4.27 -11.85
CA GLU A 26 8.00 3.56 -13.14
C GLU A 26 7.11 2.32 -13.11
N TRP A 27 7.19 1.54 -12.04
CA TRP A 27 6.34 0.36 -11.85
C TRP A 27 4.85 0.69 -11.80
N LEU A 28 4.45 1.81 -11.18
CA LEU A 28 3.06 2.24 -11.07
C LEU A 28 2.55 2.89 -12.36
N SER A 29 3.34 3.77 -12.97
CA SER A 29 3.00 4.51 -14.20
C SER A 29 3.01 3.63 -15.45
N GLY A 30 3.80 2.55 -15.46
CA GLY A 30 3.81 1.55 -16.53
C GLY A 30 2.61 0.59 -16.52
N ARG A 31 1.64 0.78 -15.63
CA ARG A 31 0.45 -0.08 -15.51
C ARG A 31 -0.65 0.32 -16.50
N PRO A 32 -1.35 -0.64 -17.14
CA PRO A 32 -2.54 -0.34 -17.92
C PRO A 32 -3.55 0.48 -17.12
N HIS A 33 -4.15 1.48 -17.77
CA HIS A 33 -5.15 2.40 -17.20
C HIS A 33 -4.65 3.30 -16.07
N CYS A 34 -3.33 3.35 -15.83
CA CYS A 34 -2.75 4.38 -14.99
C CYS A 34 -3.02 5.76 -15.61
N VAL A 35 -3.42 6.72 -14.78
CA VAL A 35 -3.52 8.13 -15.15
C VAL A 35 -2.42 8.89 -14.39
N PRO A 36 -1.20 9.00 -14.97
CA PRO A 36 -0.03 9.48 -14.24
C PRO A 36 -0.21 10.86 -13.63
N ASP A 37 -0.82 11.79 -14.38
CA ASP A 37 -1.02 13.17 -13.92
C ASP A 37 -1.95 13.25 -12.70
N SER A 38 -2.93 12.33 -12.61
CA SER A 38 -3.83 12.25 -11.45
C SER A 38 -3.18 11.58 -10.25
N LEU A 39 -2.33 10.56 -10.45
CA LEU A 39 -1.71 9.80 -9.37
C LEU A 39 -0.41 10.40 -8.85
N ARG A 40 0.31 11.18 -9.67
CA ARG A 40 1.64 11.70 -9.32
C ARG A 40 1.64 12.55 -8.05
N PRO A 41 0.70 13.49 -7.84
CA PRO A 41 0.67 14.29 -6.61
C PRO A 41 0.49 13.42 -5.35
N ALA A 42 -0.39 12.42 -5.41
CA ALA A 42 -0.59 11.49 -4.30
C ALA A 42 0.66 10.61 -4.07
N PHE A 43 1.30 10.14 -5.13
CA PHE A 43 2.54 9.38 -5.04
C PHE A 43 3.64 10.18 -4.33
N ASP A 44 3.89 11.42 -4.77
CA ASP A 44 4.92 12.25 -4.18
C ASP A 44 4.64 12.54 -2.70
N ARG A 45 3.38 12.86 -2.36
CA ARG A 45 2.96 13.10 -0.97
C ARG A 45 3.15 11.88 -0.06
N ILE A 46 2.92 10.65 -0.55
CA ILE A 46 3.20 9.41 0.20
C ILE A 46 4.69 9.29 0.52
N TRP A 47 5.54 9.53 -0.48
CA TRP A 47 7.00 9.40 -0.34
C TRP A 47 7.64 10.49 0.51
N ASP A 48 7.00 11.66 0.60
CA ASP A 48 7.44 12.75 1.47
C ASP A 48 6.94 12.58 2.92
N ALA A 49 5.78 11.93 3.12
CA ALA A 49 5.16 11.76 4.44
C ALA A 49 5.63 10.52 5.21
N ARG A 50 6.19 9.51 4.54
CA ARG A 50 6.49 8.19 5.13
C ARG A 50 7.95 7.78 4.99
N PRO A 51 8.48 6.97 5.93
CA PRO A 51 9.76 6.29 5.72
C PRO A 51 9.75 5.45 4.44
N GLN A 52 10.90 5.33 3.78
CA GLN A 52 11.07 4.69 2.47
C GLN A 52 10.32 3.35 2.30
N ARG A 53 10.44 2.45 3.28
CA ARG A 53 9.79 1.13 3.22
C ARG A 53 8.27 1.25 3.21
N ASP A 54 7.74 2.11 4.07
CA ASP A 54 6.30 2.30 4.22
C ASP A 54 5.72 3.09 3.05
N ALA A 55 6.47 4.06 2.52
CA ALA A 55 6.13 4.76 1.27
C ALA A 55 6.06 3.78 0.09
N PHE A 56 7.05 2.90 -0.03
CA PHE A 56 7.08 1.87 -1.07
C PHE A 56 5.83 0.98 -1.02
N GLU A 57 5.46 0.49 0.16
CA GLU A 57 4.26 -0.35 0.30
C GLU A 57 2.95 0.43 0.16
N ALA A 58 2.83 1.59 0.81
CA ALA A 58 1.63 2.43 0.73
C ALA A 58 1.34 2.88 -0.70
N SER A 59 2.36 3.24 -1.48
CA SER A 59 2.20 3.67 -2.88
C SER A 59 1.60 2.59 -3.79
N LYS A 60 1.69 1.30 -3.43
CA LYS A 60 1.02 0.23 -4.18
C LYS A 60 -0.50 0.35 -4.12
N CYS A 61 -1.06 0.97 -3.08
CA CYS A 61 -2.50 1.19 -2.96
C CYS A 61 -3.04 2.11 -4.07
N LEU A 62 -2.21 3.00 -4.64
CA LEU A 62 -2.63 3.89 -5.72
C LEU A 62 -3.10 3.14 -6.98
N ARG A 63 -2.67 1.88 -7.17
CA ARG A 63 -3.14 1.04 -8.28
C ARG A 63 -4.66 0.80 -8.24
N HIS A 64 -5.28 0.94 -7.06
CA HIS A 64 -6.70 0.77 -6.82
C HIS A 64 -7.50 2.07 -6.98
N LEU A 65 -6.82 3.21 -7.04
CA LEU A 65 -7.41 4.54 -7.09
C LEU A 65 -7.35 5.18 -8.49
N GLY A 66 -6.67 4.55 -9.45
CA GLY A 66 -6.54 5.09 -10.81
C GLY A 66 -5.56 4.32 -11.67
N GLY A 67 -5.56 2.99 -11.52
CA GLY A 67 -4.66 2.08 -12.25
C GLY A 67 -5.38 0.79 -12.67
N THR A 68 -4.60 -0.28 -12.88
CA THR A 68 -5.09 -1.55 -13.45
C THR A 68 -6.19 -2.24 -12.64
N PHE A 69 -6.31 -1.94 -11.35
CA PHE A 69 -7.32 -2.55 -10.46
C PHE A 69 -8.19 -1.49 -9.82
N GLN A 70 -8.54 -0.45 -10.60
CA GLN A 70 -9.40 0.61 -10.13
C GLN A 70 -10.69 0.03 -9.55
N LEU A 71 -11.00 0.44 -8.32
CA LEU A 71 -12.21 0.06 -7.64
C LEU A 71 -13.33 1.03 -8.04
N ASP A 72 -14.54 0.52 -8.27
CA ASP A 72 -15.68 1.35 -8.68
C ASP A 72 -15.97 2.45 -7.65
N GLY A 73 -15.99 3.70 -8.10
CA GLY A 73 -16.22 4.86 -7.24
C GLY A 73 -15.02 5.28 -6.38
N TRP A 74 -13.84 4.71 -6.63
CA TRP A 74 -12.58 5.13 -6.02
C TRP A 74 -11.72 5.91 -7.01
N GLY A 75 -11.11 6.98 -6.51
CA GLY A 75 -10.26 7.90 -7.28
C GLY A 75 -9.03 8.34 -6.48
N ALA A 76 -8.12 9.07 -7.14
CA ALA A 76 -6.93 9.62 -6.51
C ALA A 76 -7.23 10.45 -5.26
N ASP A 77 -8.38 11.16 -5.25
CA ASP A 77 -8.83 12.00 -4.14
C ASP A 77 -9.16 11.19 -2.86
N ASP A 78 -9.34 9.87 -2.96
CA ASP A 78 -9.58 8.99 -1.82
C ASP A 78 -8.30 8.60 -1.06
N ALA A 79 -7.13 8.96 -1.58
CA ALA A 79 -5.85 8.63 -0.96
C ALA A 79 -5.73 9.19 0.47
N GLU A 80 -6.27 10.39 0.70
CA GLU A 80 -6.28 11.01 2.03
C GLU A 80 -7.23 10.27 2.97
N ALA A 81 -8.44 9.95 2.53
CA ALA A 81 -9.41 9.20 3.33
C ALA A 81 -8.94 7.78 3.66
N LEU A 82 -8.14 7.16 2.79
CA LEU A 82 -7.48 5.88 3.07
C LEU A 82 -6.40 5.97 4.15
N GLY A 83 -5.95 7.18 4.50
CA GLY A 83 -4.83 7.41 5.40
C GLY A 83 -3.46 7.26 4.72
N LEU A 84 -3.37 7.27 3.37
CA LEU A 84 -2.09 7.03 2.68
C LEU A 84 -1.03 8.10 3.00
N PHE A 85 -1.45 9.30 3.41
CA PHE A 85 -0.54 10.38 3.78
C PHE A 85 -0.29 10.48 5.30
N ASP A 86 -1.02 9.71 6.12
CA ASP A 86 -0.90 9.75 7.57
C ASP A 86 0.11 8.70 8.06
N PRO A 87 1.30 9.09 8.56
CA PRO A 87 2.30 8.14 9.04
C PRO A 87 1.83 7.31 10.25
N GLU A 88 0.83 7.79 11.01
CA GLU A 88 0.26 7.06 12.15
C GLU A 88 -0.67 5.92 11.70
N VAL A 89 -1.16 5.97 10.45
CA VAL A 89 -1.93 4.88 9.86
C VAL A 89 -0.95 3.89 9.20
N PRO A 90 -0.84 2.65 9.71
CA PRO A 90 0.05 1.67 9.10
C PRO A 90 -0.37 1.35 7.66
N TYR A 91 0.61 1.15 6.76
CA TYR A 91 0.32 0.88 5.35
C TYR A 91 -0.60 -0.34 5.14
N HIS A 92 -0.51 -1.34 6.03
CA HIS A 92 -1.33 -2.55 5.94
C HIS A 92 -2.81 -2.24 6.17
N VAL A 93 -3.14 -1.23 6.96
CA VAL A 93 -4.53 -0.77 7.15
C VAL A 93 -5.03 -0.17 5.83
N CYS A 94 -4.25 0.69 5.18
CA CYS A 94 -4.60 1.24 3.87
C CYS A 94 -4.79 0.12 2.83
N TRP A 95 -3.92 -0.88 2.83
CA TRP A 95 -4.03 -2.07 1.98
C TRP A 95 -5.30 -2.87 2.28
N ASP A 96 -5.61 -3.13 3.54
CA ASP A 96 -6.78 -3.91 3.95
C ASP A 96 -8.09 -3.19 3.60
N ARG A 97 -8.13 -1.86 3.62
CA ARG A 97 -9.26 -1.05 3.14
C ARG A 97 -9.46 -1.21 1.62
N CYS A 98 -8.39 -1.11 0.84
CA CYS A 98 -8.43 -1.37 -0.61
C CYS A 98 -8.85 -2.81 -0.90
N TRP A 99 -8.33 -3.77 -0.14
CA TRP A 99 -8.67 -5.18 -0.27
C TRP A 99 -10.13 -5.45 0.07
N ALA A 100 -10.65 -4.88 1.15
CA ALA A 100 -12.06 -4.97 1.52
C ALA A 100 -12.98 -4.49 0.40
N ALA A 101 -12.66 -3.35 -0.21
CA ALA A 101 -13.41 -2.85 -1.37
C ALA A 101 -13.28 -3.79 -2.58
N ALA A 102 -12.10 -4.35 -2.85
CA ALA A 102 -11.90 -5.36 -3.90
C ALA A 102 -12.72 -6.64 -3.65
N ARG A 103 -13.07 -6.93 -2.38
CA ARG A 103 -13.97 -8.03 -1.99
C ARG A 103 -15.45 -7.67 -2.03
N GLY A 104 -15.80 -6.49 -2.55
CA GLY A 104 -17.18 -6.06 -2.77
C GLY A 104 -17.79 -5.29 -1.61
N LEU A 105 -17.00 -4.87 -0.61
CA LEU A 105 -17.52 -3.96 0.41
C LEU A 105 -17.79 -2.58 -0.19
N ALA A 106 -18.89 -1.96 0.24
CA ALA A 106 -19.15 -0.57 -0.07
C ALA A 106 -18.00 0.30 0.45
N LYS A 107 -17.67 1.37 -0.29
CA LYS A 107 -16.57 2.29 0.04
C LYS A 107 -16.61 2.77 1.50
N GLY A 108 -17.79 3.16 1.99
CA GLY A 108 -17.95 3.58 3.38
C GLY A 108 -17.61 2.49 4.41
N ASP A 109 -17.94 1.23 4.13
CA ASP A 109 -17.60 0.09 4.99
C ASP A 109 -16.11 -0.24 4.92
N ALA A 110 -15.56 -0.25 3.71
CA ALA A 110 -14.15 -0.48 3.47
C ALA A 110 -13.26 0.53 4.22
N MET A 111 -13.63 1.81 4.26
CA MET A 111 -12.88 2.84 5.01
C MET A 111 -12.84 2.61 6.53
N ARG A 112 -13.83 1.91 7.09
CA ARG A 112 -13.89 1.60 8.54
C ARG A 112 -13.07 0.37 8.94
N VAL A 113 -12.54 -0.36 7.96
CA VAL A 113 -11.71 -1.53 8.21
C VAL A 113 -10.42 -1.09 8.88
N SER A 114 -10.12 -1.72 10.01
CA SER A 114 -8.87 -1.56 10.75
C SER A 114 -7.87 -2.66 10.44
N ARG A 115 -8.36 -3.85 10.06
CA ARG A 115 -7.55 -4.98 9.60
C ARG A 115 -8.40 -5.97 8.81
N TRP A 116 -7.80 -6.68 7.87
CA TRP A 116 -8.40 -7.87 7.26
C TRP A 116 -7.88 -9.15 7.94
N ASP A 117 -8.78 -10.03 8.35
CA ASP A 117 -8.43 -11.38 8.78
C ASP A 117 -8.37 -12.29 7.55
N TYR A 118 -7.15 -12.58 7.10
CA TYR A 118 -6.87 -13.44 5.95
C TYR A 118 -7.20 -14.92 6.20
N SER A 119 -7.35 -15.35 7.46
CA SER A 119 -7.69 -16.75 7.79
C SER A 119 -9.20 -17.01 7.65
N THR A 120 -10.02 -16.05 8.02
CA THR A 120 -11.49 -16.13 7.94
C THR A 120 -12.07 -15.36 6.76
N ASP A 121 -11.22 -14.63 6.03
CA ASP A 121 -11.55 -13.80 4.88
C ASP A 121 -12.62 -12.74 5.22
N LYS A 122 -12.44 -12.06 6.36
CA LYS A 122 -13.40 -11.10 6.90
C LYS A 122 -12.71 -9.81 7.38
N PRO A 123 -13.40 -8.66 7.29
CA PRO A 123 -12.91 -7.41 7.85
C PRO A 123 -13.06 -7.38 9.38
N ILE A 124 -12.09 -6.77 10.04
CA ILE A 124 -12.13 -6.32 11.43
C ILE A 124 -12.26 -4.79 11.40
N TYR A 125 -13.15 -4.26 12.23
CA TYR A 125 -13.43 -2.83 12.32
C TYR A 125 -12.89 -2.25 13.64
N GLU A 126 -12.48 -0.99 13.62
CA GLU A 126 -12.18 -0.26 14.86
C GLU A 126 -13.40 -0.25 15.79
N GLY A 127 -13.21 -0.60 17.06
CA GLY A 127 -14.25 -0.47 18.10
C GLY A 127 -15.14 -1.69 18.38
N LYS A 128 -14.98 -2.85 17.71
CA LYS A 128 -15.56 -4.11 18.20
C LYS A 128 -14.55 -4.89 19.02
N ARG A 129 -14.64 -4.76 20.36
CA ARG A 129 -14.22 -5.87 21.23
C ARG A 129 -15.00 -7.10 20.79
N GLU A 130 -14.29 -8.19 20.52
CA GLU A 130 -14.87 -9.52 20.42
C GLU A 130 -15.56 -9.85 21.75
N GLY A 131 -16.86 -9.57 21.83
CA GLY A 131 -17.73 -9.90 22.94
C GLY A 131 -18.98 -10.52 22.35
N GLY A 132 -18.98 -11.84 22.21
CA GLY A 132 -20.11 -12.56 21.64
C GLY A 132 -19.81 -14.02 21.39
N ARG A 133 -19.35 -14.74 22.43
CA ARG A 133 -19.53 -16.19 22.46
C ARG A 133 -20.95 -16.43 22.96
N HIS A 134 -21.88 -16.62 22.02
CA HIS A 134 -23.10 -17.36 22.31
C HIS A 134 -22.75 -18.83 22.12
N GLU A 135 -22.65 -19.54 23.24
CA GLU A 135 -23.17 -20.90 23.48
C GLU A 135 -23.04 -21.19 24.98
#